data_AF-A0AAV5MXW2-F1
#
_entry.id   AF-A0AAV5MXW2-F1
#
_cell.length_a   1.000
_cell.length_b   1.000
_cell.length_c   1.000
_cell.angle_alpha   90.00
_cell.angle_beta   90.00
_cell.angle_gamma   90.00
#
_symmetry.space_group_name_H-M   'P 1'
#
loop_
_entity.id
_entity.type
_entity.pdbx_description
1 polymer ?
#
loop_
_entity_poly.entity_id
_entity_poly.type
_entity_poly.pdbx_seq_one_letter_code
_entity_poly.pdbx_strand_id
1 'polypeptide(L)'
;MPDWSFHPTLIEPFYSVFMNGNILRSSHEEQRRILADFHRRLPEYSDAMLREMLYQSWRSQKVAAWVIAQRRQHTFLSVVIQLLLRFTPHPEHLCICLARLAGNEASEALEQYLERCFETSPMQLEWEALRVDVAFATLCWLKPEDEEAYRDALDRYCENIDSLHPHWQIGSRLRHSLPDVRKRFLTVMALLDSHL
;
A
#
# COMPACT_ATOMS: atom_id res chain seq x y z
N MET A 1 -15.90 3.77 -17.92
CA MET A 1 -16.09 2.54 -17.11
C MET A 1 -14.70 2.05 -16.71
N PRO A 2 -14.47 1.55 -15.49
CA PRO A 2 -13.20 0.90 -15.18
C PRO A 2 -13.10 -0.35 -16.05
N ASP A 3 -12.00 -0.48 -16.77
CA ASP A 3 -11.80 -1.60 -17.66
C ASP A 3 -11.42 -2.85 -16.85
N TRP A 4 -12.43 -3.64 -16.51
CA TRP A 4 -12.28 -4.95 -15.90
C TRP A 4 -12.01 -6.05 -16.94
N SER A 5 -11.97 -5.71 -18.23
CA SER A 5 -11.84 -6.71 -19.30
C SER A 5 -10.44 -7.33 -19.35
N PHE A 6 -9.45 -6.69 -18.73
CA PHE A 6 -8.11 -7.22 -18.62
C PHE A 6 -8.04 -8.33 -17.55
N HIS A 7 -8.17 -9.60 -17.96
CA HIS A 7 -8.13 -10.79 -17.10
C HIS A 7 -9.10 -10.76 -15.89
N PRO A 8 -10.42 -10.66 -16.11
CA PRO A 8 -11.42 -10.56 -15.04
C PRO A 8 -11.33 -11.73 -14.04
N THR A 9 -11.04 -12.94 -14.53
CA THR A 9 -10.91 -14.15 -13.70
C THR A 9 -9.75 -14.12 -12.72
N LEU A 10 -8.75 -13.24 -12.95
CA LEU A 10 -7.59 -13.06 -12.09
C LEU A 10 -7.73 -11.81 -11.21
N ILE A 11 -8.47 -10.80 -11.65
CA ILE A 11 -8.63 -9.56 -10.89
C ILE A 11 -9.83 -9.62 -9.95
N GLU A 12 -11.01 -9.95 -10.48
CA GLU A 12 -12.30 -9.89 -9.78
C GLU A 12 -12.29 -10.65 -8.44
N PRO A 13 -11.72 -11.87 -8.35
CA PRO A 13 -11.75 -12.63 -7.09
C PRO A 13 -10.98 -11.98 -5.95
N PHE A 14 -10.01 -11.10 -6.25
CA PHE A 14 -9.00 -10.67 -5.29
C PHE A 14 -8.97 -9.18 -5.01
N TYR A 15 -9.28 -8.32 -5.99
CA TYR A 15 -9.06 -6.88 -5.80
C TYR A 15 -9.88 -6.32 -4.61
N SER A 16 -11.13 -6.77 -4.44
CA SER A 16 -12.03 -6.29 -3.38
C SER A 16 -11.61 -6.81 -2.01
N VAL A 17 -11.08 -8.03 -1.98
CA VAL A 17 -10.57 -8.73 -0.80
C VAL A 17 -9.28 -8.06 -0.29
N PHE A 18 -8.38 -7.69 -1.19
CA PHE A 18 -7.11 -7.06 -0.82
C PHE A 18 -7.22 -5.54 -0.62
N MET A 19 -8.28 -4.91 -1.12
CA MET A 19 -8.53 -3.49 -0.92
C MET A 19 -8.62 -3.16 0.56
N ASN A 20 -7.84 -2.17 1.01
CA ASN A 20 -7.84 -1.68 2.40
C ASN A 20 -7.68 -2.78 3.48
N GLY A 21 -7.08 -3.92 3.13
CA GLY A 21 -6.98 -5.06 4.04
C GLY A 21 -8.33 -5.70 4.39
N ASN A 22 -9.33 -5.64 3.50
CA ASN A 22 -10.65 -6.24 3.73
C ASN A 22 -10.59 -7.73 4.10
N ILE A 23 -9.58 -8.46 3.63
CA ILE A 23 -9.29 -9.83 4.03
C ILE A 23 -9.21 -10.00 5.55
N LEU A 24 -8.71 -9.00 6.29
CA LEU A 24 -8.61 -9.03 7.75
C LEU A 24 -9.97 -9.03 8.46
N ARG A 25 -11.04 -8.62 7.77
CA ARG A 25 -12.41 -8.62 8.29
C ARG A 25 -13.11 -9.97 8.10
N SER A 26 -12.52 -10.85 7.29
CA SER A 26 -13.07 -12.18 7.01
C SER A 26 -12.76 -13.13 8.17
N SER A 27 -13.52 -14.22 8.29
CA SER A 27 -13.22 -15.27 9.28
C SER A 27 -11.87 -15.93 8.99
N HIS A 28 -11.24 -16.54 9.99
CA HIS A 28 -9.94 -17.23 9.79
C HIS A 28 -10.03 -18.40 8.78
N GLU A 29 -11.18 -19.04 8.66
CA GLU A 29 -11.42 -20.07 7.64
C GLU A 29 -11.53 -19.46 6.24
N GLU A 30 -12.25 -18.35 6.11
CA GLU A 30 -12.39 -17.63 4.86
C GLU A 30 -11.06 -17.05 4.37
N GLN A 31 -10.28 -16.45 5.27
CA GLN A 31 -8.92 -15.97 4.98
C GLN A 31 -8.06 -17.10 4.39
N ARG A 32 -8.04 -18.28 5.04
CA ARG A 32 -7.31 -19.45 4.55
C ARG A 32 -7.77 -19.90 3.17
N ARG A 33 -9.08 -19.96 2.92
CA ARG A 33 -9.65 -20.35 1.62
C ARG A 33 -9.24 -19.37 0.51
N ILE A 34 -9.37 -18.07 0.78
CA ILE A 34 -9.01 -17.01 -0.17
C ILE A 34 -7.52 -17.08 -0.51
N LEU A 35 -6.66 -17.18 0.51
CA LEU A 35 -5.22 -17.23 0.32
C LEU A 35 -4.82 -18.50 -0.43
N ALA A 36 -5.40 -19.66 -0.11
CA ALA A 36 -5.18 -20.88 -0.86
C ALA A 36 -5.56 -20.75 -2.35
N ASP A 37 -6.70 -20.11 -2.67
CA ASP A 37 -7.07 -19.84 -4.07
C ASP A 37 -6.09 -18.86 -4.74
N PHE A 38 -5.69 -17.81 -4.03
CA PHE A 38 -4.71 -16.85 -4.52
C PHE A 38 -3.35 -17.51 -4.83
N HIS A 39 -2.82 -18.33 -3.91
CA HIS A 39 -1.57 -19.06 -4.11
C HIS A 39 -1.67 -20.05 -5.27
N ARG A 40 -2.78 -20.78 -5.37
CA ARG A 40 -3.03 -21.72 -6.48
C ARG A 40 -2.96 -21.03 -7.84
N ARG A 41 -3.43 -19.80 -7.93
CA ARG A 41 -3.45 -19.01 -9.17
C ARG A 41 -2.17 -18.23 -9.42
N LEU A 42 -1.25 -18.13 -8.45
CA LEU A 42 0.00 -17.40 -8.66
C LEU A 42 0.69 -17.81 -9.96
N PRO A 43 0.89 -19.09 -10.31
CA PRO A 43 1.58 -19.48 -11.55
C PRO A 43 0.96 -18.94 -12.86
N GLU A 44 -0.32 -18.54 -12.84
CA GLU A 44 -1.04 -18.01 -14.00
C GLU A 44 -0.57 -16.59 -14.38
N TYR A 45 0.07 -15.87 -13.45
CA TYR A 45 0.59 -14.53 -13.69
C TYR A 45 2.00 -14.57 -14.28
N SER A 46 2.13 -14.17 -15.55
CA SER A 46 3.42 -13.95 -16.21
C SER A 46 3.97 -12.56 -15.90
N ASP A 47 5.29 -12.36 -16.03
CA ASP A 47 5.91 -11.06 -15.81
C ASP A 47 5.37 -9.99 -16.78
N ALA A 48 5.09 -10.36 -18.03
CA ALA A 48 4.50 -9.46 -19.02
C ALA A 48 3.09 -9.01 -18.59
N MET A 49 2.27 -9.95 -18.11
CA MET A 49 0.94 -9.66 -17.60
C MET A 49 1.00 -8.73 -16.39
N LEU A 50 1.90 -9.00 -15.42
CA LEU A 50 2.07 -8.16 -14.24
C LEU A 50 2.49 -6.74 -14.61
N ARG A 51 3.38 -6.56 -15.59
CA ARG A 51 3.75 -5.23 -16.10
C ARG A 51 2.54 -4.51 -16.66
N GLU A 52 1.73 -5.17 -17.48
CA GLU A 52 0.53 -4.55 -18.04
C GLU A 52 -0.50 -4.20 -16.96
N MET A 53 -0.78 -5.11 -16.02
CA MET A 53 -1.69 -4.88 -14.91
C MET A 53 -1.31 -3.67 -14.07
N LEU A 54 -0.01 -3.42 -13.85
CA LEU A 54 0.50 -2.30 -13.07
C LEU A 54 0.19 -0.92 -13.68
N TYR A 55 0.01 -0.83 -15.00
CA TYR A 55 -0.25 0.43 -15.72
C TYR A 55 -1.70 0.60 -16.21
N GLN A 56 -2.54 -0.43 -16.11
CA GLN A 56 -3.93 -0.43 -16.60
C GLN A 56 -4.90 0.36 -15.70
N SER A 57 -5.25 -0.17 -14.52
CA SER A 57 -6.16 0.47 -13.56
C SER A 57 -5.68 0.26 -12.13
N TRP A 58 -6.14 1.07 -11.18
CA TRP A 58 -5.76 0.89 -9.76
C TRP A 58 -6.14 -0.50 -9.20
N ARG A 59 -7.13 -1.17 -9.81
CA ARG A 59 -7.61 -2.49 -9.37
C ARG A 59 -6.73 -3.62 -9.88
N SER A 60 -6.39 -3.59 -11.17
CA SER A 60 -5.39 -4.50 -11.74
C SER A 60 -4.04 -4.29 -11.07
N GLN A 61 -3.65 -3.03 -10.86
CA GLN A 61 -2.41 -2.65 -10.19
C GLN A 61 -2.36 -3.20 -8.77
N LYS A 62 -3.47 -3.14 -8.03
CA LYS A 62 -3.56 -3.72 -6.68
C LYS A 62 -3.28 -5.22 -6.68
N VAL A 63 -3.95 -5.98 -7.54
CA VAL A 63 -3.73 -7.44 -7.62
C VAL A 63 -2.30 -7.75 -8.06
N ALA A 64 -1.77 -7.04 -9.05
CA ALA A 64 -0.39 -7.23 -9.50
C ALA A 64 0.63 -6.95 -8.39
N ALA A 65 0.46 -5.85 -7.64
CA ALA A 65 1.33 -5.52 -6.51
C ALA A 65 1.30 -6.61 -5.44
N TRP A 66 0.14 -7.19 -5.13
CA TRP A 66 0.04 -8.33 -4.21
C TRP A 66 0.75 -9.58 -4.74
N VAL A 67 0.62 -9.90 -6.03
CA VAL A 67 1.32 -11.03 -6.65
C VAL A 67 2.84 -10.84 -6.60
N ILE A 68 3.33 -9.64 -6.94
CA ILE A 68 4.76 -9.27 -6.89
C ILE A 68 5.28 -9.35 -5.45
N ALA A 69 4.52 -8.82 -4.48
CA ALA A 69 4.85 -8.84 -3.07
C ALA A 69 4.94 -10.26 -2.50
N GLN A 70 3.99 -11.13 -2.89
CA GLN A 70 3.96 -12.53 -2.49
C GLN A 70 5.14 -13.32 -3.05
N ARG A 71 5.49 -13.07 -4.32
CA ARG A 71 6.60 -13.73 -5.01
C ARG A 71 7.97 -13.08 -4.77
N ARG A 72 8.02 -11.93 -4.09
CA ARG A 72 9.23 -11.10 -3.86
C ARG A 72 10.00 -10.82 -5.16
N GLN A 73 9.30 -10.46 -6.25
CA GLN A 73 9.93 -10.24 -7.56
C GLN A 73 10.64 -8.88 -7.65
N HIS A 74 11.90 -8.81 -7.20
CA HIS A 74 12.71 -7.58 -7.21
C HIS A 74 12.87 -6.91 -8.59
N THR A 75 12.71 -7.66 -9.69
CA THR A 75 12.74 -7.12 -11.06
C THR A 75 11.66 -6.06 -11.33
N PHE A 76 10.65 -5.95 -10.46
CA PHE A 76 9.59 -4.94 -10.52
C PHE A 76 9.84 -3.73 -9.62
N LEU A 77 10.88 -3.73 -8.77
CA LEU A 77 11.11 -2.68 -7.76
C LEU A 77 11.07 -1.28 -8.35
N SER A 78 11.83 -1.04 -9.42
CA SER A 78 11.87 0.27 -10.09
C SER A 78 10.52 0.72 -10.65
N VAL A 79 9.71 -0.21 -11.15
CA VAL A 79 8.37 0.06 -11.66
C VAL A 79 7.43 0.43 -10.52
N VAL A 80 7.48 -0.30 -9.40
CA VAL A 80 6.65 -0.01 -8.22
C VAL A 80 7.01 1.36 -7.64
N ILE A 81 8.30 1.70 -7.54
CA ILE A 81 8.78 3.02 -7.12
C ILE A 81 8.24 4.11 -8.06
N GLN A 82 8.38 3.93 -9.37
CA GLN A 82 7.89 4.90 -10.36
C GLN A 82 6.38 5.16 -10.20
N LEU A 83 5.59 4.11 -9.95
CA LEU A 83 4.14 4.23 -9.77
C LEU A 83 3.76 4.91 -8.46
N LEU A 84 4.49 4.65 -7.38
CA LEU A 84 4.29 5.35 -6.09
C LEU A 84 4.56 6.85 -6.25
N LEU A 85 5.69 7.21 -6.85
CA LEU A 85 6.12 8.61 -7.04
C LEU A 85 5.33 9.36 -8.13
N ARG A 86 4.48 8.65 -8.89
CA ARG A 86 3.45 9.25 -9.75
C ARG A 86 2.20 9.71 -8.99
N PHE A 87 2.13 9.50 -7.68
CA PHE A 87 0.97 9.88 -6.84
C PHE A 87 -0.30 9.17 -7.29
N THR A 88 -0.18 7.86 -7.50
CA THR A 88 -1.32 7.04 -7.90
C THR A 88 -2.37 7.05 -6.78
N PRO A 89 -3.65 7.27 -7.07
CA PRO A 89 -4.72 7.13 -6.08
C PRO A 89 -4.71 5.71 -5.49
N HIS A 90 -4.92 5.59 -4.17
CA HIS A 90 -4.86 4.32 -3.43
C HIS A 90 -3.47 3.64 -3.45
N PRO A 91 -2.42 4.28 -2.89
CA PRO A 91 -1.05 3.76 -2.96
C PRO A 91 -0.77 2.59 -2.01
N GLU A 92 -1.74 2.15 -1.18
CA GLU A 92 -1.47 1.21 -0.09
C GLU A 92 -0.86 -0.12 -0.57
N HIS A 93 -1.26 -0.62 -1.73
CA HIS A 93 -0.71 -1.86 -2.29
C HIS A 93 0.71 -1.68 -2.81
N LEU A 94 1.08 -0.50 -3.27
CA LEU A 94 2.46 -0.19 -3.69
C LEU A 94 3.35 -0.13 -2.45
N CYS A 95 2.91 0.53 -1.37
CA CYS A 95 3.64 0.56 -0.11
C CYS A 95 3.86 -0.85 0.46
N ILE A 96 2.81 -1.68 0.52
CA ILE A 96 2.94 -3.09 0.95
C ILE A 96 3.90 -3.86 0.04
N CYS A 97 3.83 -3.66 -1.28
CA CYS A 97 4.75 -4.31 -2.20
C CYS A 97 6.20 -3.88 -1.96
N LEU A 98 6.46 -2.59 -1.74
CA LEU A 98 7.80 -2.09 -1.41
C LEU A 98 8.30 -2.64 -0.07
N ALA A 99 7.44 -2.79 0.93
CA ALA A 99 7.79 -3.45 2.19
C ALA A 99 8.34 -4.87 1.98
N ARG A 100 7.75 -5.60 1.02
CA ARG A 100 8.11 -6.98 0.70
C ARG A 100 9.32 -7.12 -0.18
N LEU A 101 9.51 -6.18 -1.10
CA LEU A 101 10.71 -6.11 -1.91
C LEU A 101 11.90 -5.60 -1.09
N ALA A 102 11.66 -4.78 -0.07
CA ALA A 102 12.69 -4.18 0.78
C ALA A 102 13.82 -3.51 -0.02
N GLY A 103 14.94 -3.22 0.63
CA GLY A 103 16.08 -2.53 0.05
C GLY A 103 16.05 -1.01 0.29
N ASN A 104 17.22 -0.39 0.14
CA ASN A 104 17.40 1.03 0.42
C ASN A 104 16.56 1.89 -0.54
N GLU A 105 16.50 1.49 -1.81
CA GLU A 105 15.74 2.20 -2.83
C GLU A 105 14.23 2.24 -2.52
N ALA A 106 13.70 1.18 -1.89
CA ALA A 106 12.31 1.14 -1.45
C ALA A 106 12.05 2.16 -0.32
N SER A 107 12.94 2.22 0.67
CA SER A 107 12.83 3.20 1.75
C SER A 107 13.02 4.64 1.27
N GLU A 108 14.00 4.90 0.42
CA GLU A 108 14.24 6.24 -0.16
C GLU A 108 13.03 6.72 -0.97
N ALA A 109 12.41 5.83 -1.75
CA ALA A 109 11.20 6.16 -2.50
C ALA A 109 10.01 6.48 -1.60
N LEU A 110 9.87 5.78 -0.47
CA LEU A 110 8.81 6.05 0.51
C LEU A 110 9.04 7.36 1.26
N GLU A 111 10.29 7.69 1.59
CA GLU A 111 10.68 8.98 2.16
C GLU A 111 10.32 10.12 1.18
N GLN A 112 10.75 10.02 -0.08
CA GLN A 112 10.38 10.99 -1.13
C GLN A 112 8.86 11.12 -1.32
N TYR A 113 8.14 9.99 -1.28
CA TYR A 113 6.69 10.00 -1.35
C TYR A 113 6.06 10.74 -0.17
N LEU A 114 6.55 10.52 1.05
CA LEU A 114 6.06 11.21 2.25
C LEU A 114 6.39 12.70 2.23
N GLU A 115 7.62 13.09 1.87
CA GLU A 115 8.04 14.48 1.74
C GLU A 115 7.10 15.26 0.82
N ARG A 116 6.81 14.70 -0.35
CA ARG A 116 5.91 15.35 -1.30
C ARG A 116 4.44 15.29 -0.87
N CYS A 117 4.00 14.25 -0.13
CA CYS A 117 2.70 14.31 0.55
C CYS A 117 2.65 15.47 1.54
N PHE A 118 3.75 15.74 2.25
CA PHE A 118 3.83 16.82 3.22
C PHE A 118 3.78 18.21 2.60
N GLU A 119 4.23 18.34 1.35
CA GLU A 119 4.13 19.57 0.55
C GLU A 119 2.77 19.74 -0.15
N THR A 120 1.99 18.68 -0.26
CA THR A 120 0.71 18.66 -0.99
C THR A 120 -0.40 19.31 -0.16
N SER A 121 -1.32 20.02 -0.82
CA SER A 121 -2.46 20.65 -0.14
C SER A 121 -3.28 19.62 0.66
N PRO A 122 -3.72 19.92 1.88
CA PRO A 122 -4.51 18.99 2.69
C PRO A 122 -5.80 18.51 2.02
N MET A 123 -6.37 19.36 1.16
CA MET A 123 -7.56 19.01 0.38
C MET A 123 -7.23 17.93 -0.66
N GLN A 124 -6.06 17.99 -1.28
CA GLN A 124 -5.63 16.98 -2.26
C GLN A 124 -5.35 15.63 -1.57
N LEU A 125 -4.83 15.61 -0.34
CA LEU A 125 -4.64 14.36 0.42
C LEU A 125 -5.93 13.56 0.59
N GLU A 126 -7.03 14.23 0.93
CA GLU A 126 -8.33 13.58 1.10
C GLU A 126 -8.91 13.08 -0.22
N TRP A 127 -8.81 13.90 -1.28
CA TRP A 127 -9.43 13.61 -2.56
C TRP A 127 -8.65 12.58 -3.38
N GLU A 128 -7.32 12.57 -3.29
CA GLU A 128 -6.44 11.64 -3.99
C GLU A 128 -6.25 10.32 -3.21
N ALA A 129 -6.85 10.19 -2.01
CA ALA A 129 -6.72 9.04 -1.13
C ALA A 129 -5.25 8.66 -0.86
N LEU A 130 -4.39 9.67 -0.69
CA LEU A 130 -2.97 9.48 -0.39
C LEU A 130 -2.84 8.90 1.02
N ARG A 131 -2.28 7.69 1.12
CA ARG A 131 -2.19 6.93 2.39
C ARG A 131 -0.86 7.17 3.11
N VAL A 132 -0.70 8.39 3.61
CA VAL A 132 0.45 8.83 4.44
C VAL A 132 0.67 7.88 5.62
N ASP A 133 -0.43 7.46 6.26
CA ASP A 133 -0.49 6.47 7.33
C ASP A 133 0.14 5.12 6.94
N VAL A 134 -0.16 4.62 5.74
CA VAL A 134 0.38 3.34 5.25
C VAL A 134 1.83 3.47 4.82
N ALA A 135 2.21 4.55 4.15
CA ALA A 135 3.60 4.81 3.79
C ALA A 135 4.49 4.92 5.03
N PHE A 136 4.01 5.60 6.08
CA PHE A 136 4.65 5.62 7.38
C PHE A 136 4.83 4.23 7.99
N ALA A 137 3.76 3.45 8.08
CA ALA A 137 3.83 2.08 8.63
C ALA A 137 4.81 1.19 7.85
N THR A 138 4.92 1.43 6.54
CA THR A 138 5.86 0.75 5.64
C THR A 138 7.30 1.16 5.92
N LEU A 139 7.58 2.44 6.13
CA LEU A 139 8.92 2.91 6.50
C LEU A 139 9.37 2.38 7.85
N CYS A 140 8.52 2.43 8.88
CA CYS A 140 8.87 1.87 10.19
C CYS A 140 9.11 0.35 10.14
N TRP A 141 8.56 -0.34 9.14
CA TRP A 141 8.88 -1.74 8.90
C TRP A 141 10.27 -1.94 8.26
N LEU A 142 10.64 -1.08 7.32
CA LEU A 142 11.92 -1.16 6.61
C LEU A 142 13.10 -0.61 7.42
N LYS A 143 12.85 0.44 8.21
CA LYS A 143 13.82 1.18 9.03
C LYS A 143 13.26 1.37 10.45
N PRO A 144 13.12 0.30 11.25
CA PRO A 144 12.57 0.39 12.61
C PRO A 144 13.40 1.28 13.54
N GLU A 145 14.70 1.41 13.31
CA GLU A 145 15.62 2.28 14.04
C GLU A 145 15.27 3.78 13.90
N ASP A 146 14.64 4.16 12.79
CA ASP A 146 14.28 5.54 12.47
C ASP A 146 12.82 5.89 12.85
N GLU A 147 12.10 4.97 13.52
CA GLU A 147 10.67 5.13 13.81
C GLU A 147 10.35 6.44 14.56
N GLU A 148 11.16 6.82 15.55
CA GLU A 148 10.97 8.03 16.33
C GLU A 148 11.11 9.29 15.46
N ALA A 149 12.14 9.34 14.61
CA ALA A 149 12.36 10.45 13.69
C ALA A 149 11.20 10.62 12.70
N TYR A 150 10.69 9.51 12.15
CA TYR A 150 9.52 9.57 11.27
C TYR A 150 8.29 10.05 12.04
N ARG A 151 8.07 9.55 13.26
CA ARG A 151 6.91 9.92 14.09
C ARG A 151 6.89 11.42 14.35
N ASP A 152 8.03 11.98 14.74
CA ASP A 152 8.18 13.41 14.95
C ASP A 152 7.89 14.22 13.68
N ALA A 153 8.32 13.73 12.51
CA ALA A 153 8.02 14.37 11.23
C ALA A 153 6.52 14.35 10.92
N LEU A 154 5.85 13.22 11.16
CA LEU A 154 4.41 13.08 10.97
C LEU A 154 3.62 13.96 11.93
N ASP A 155 4.03 14.06 13.20
CA ASP A 155 3.36 14.89 14.19
C ASP A 155 3.46 16.38 13.83
N ARG A 156 4.66 16.86 13.47
CA ARG A 156 4.84 18.24 12.95
C ARG A 156 3.97 18.52 11.73
N TYR A 157 3.89 17.57 10.81
CA TYR A 157 3.04 17.70 9.64
C TYR A 157 1.56 17.80 10.01
N CYS A 158 1.08 16.93 10.90
CA CYS A 158 -0.29 16.92 11.37
C CYS A 158 -0.65 18.23 12.09
N GLU A 159 0.25 18.75 12.94
CA GLU A 159 0.10 20.06 13.58
C GLU A 159 0.00 21.20 12.57
N ASN A 160 0.87 21.20 11.55
CA ASN A 160 0.84 22.21 10.50
C ASN A 160 -0.50 22.18 9.73
N ILE A 161 -0.96 21.00 9.31
CA ILE A 161 -2.26 20.87 8.62
C ILE A 161 -3.41 21.37 9.49
N ASP A 162 -3.47 20.93 10.75
CA ASP A 162 -4.55 21.32 11.66
C ASP A 162 -4.51 22.84 11.95
N SER A 163 -3.33 23.47 11.94
CA SER A 163 -3.19 24.92 12.07
C SER A 163 -3.72 25.69 10.85
N LEU A 164 -3.48 25.17 9.64
CA LEU A 164 -3.90 25.78 8.39
C LEU A 164 -5.39 25.55 8.08
N HIS A 165 -5.93 24.41 8.52
CA HIS A 165 -7.31 23.98 8.26
C HIS A 165 -7.98 23.40 9.52
N PRO A 166 -8.20 24.22 10.58
CA PRO A 166 -8.64 23.74 11.89
C PRO A 166 -10.01 23.05 11.87
N HIS A 167 -10.87 23.40 10.90
CA HIS A 167 -12.19 22.80 10.75
C HIS A 167 -12.15 21.39 10.15
N TRP A 168 -11.05 20.98 9.52
CA TRP A 168 -10.96 19.69 8.83
C TRP A 168 -10.33 18.61 9.69
N GLN A 169 -9.55 18.97 10.71
CA GLN A 169 -8.95 18.03 11.68
C GLN A 169 -8.25 16.83 11.00
N ILE A 170 -7.65 17.04 9.82
CA ILE A 170 -7.02 15.97 9.03
C ILE A 170 -5.82 15.40 9.78
N GLY A 171 -4.99 16.26 10.37
CA GLY A 171 -3.83 15.84 11.15
C GLY A 171 -4.25 15.02 12.37
N SER A 172 -5.27 15.50 13.09
CA SER A 172 -5.88 14.75 14.19
C SER A 172 -6.37 13.36 13.74
N ARG A 173 -7.14 13.27 12.65
CA ARG A 173 -7.62 11.98 12.12
C ARG A 173 -6.48 11.03 11.75
N LEU A 174 -5.42 11.53 11.11
CA LEU A 174 -4.23 10.74 10.78
C LEU A 174 -3.58 10.16 12.03
N ARG A 175 -3.30 10.98 13.05
CA ARG A 175 -2.72 10.54 14.33
C ARG A 175 -3.55 9.45 15.01
N HIS A 176 -4.87 9.63 15.08
CA HIS A 176 -5.77 8.65 15.69
C HIS A 176 -5.85 7.33 14.92
N SER A 177 -5.73 7.39 13.59
CA SER A 177 -5.78 6.20 12.73
C SER A 177 -4.49 5.39 12.71
N LEU A 178 -3.35 6.03 12.99
CA LEU A 178 -2.02 5.45 12.78
C LEU A 178 -1.78 4.13 13.53
N PRO A 179 -2.14 3.98 14.83
CA PRO A 179 -1.96 2.71 15.54
C PRO A 179 -2.73 1.56 14.87
N ASP A 180 -3.95 1.86 14.44
CA ASP A 180 -4.86 0.93 13.79
C ASP A 180 -4.34 0.51 12.41
N VAL A 181 -3.83 1.47 11.64
CA VAL A 181 -3.22 1.25 10.33
C VAL A 181 -1.96 0.41 10.44
N ARG A 182 -1.08 0.73 11.40
CA ARG A 182 0.13 -0.05 11.67
C ARG A 182 -0.20 -1.48 12.06
N LYS A 183 -1.17 -1.69 12.95
CA LYS A 183 -1.63 -3.03 13.34
C LYS A 183 -2.13 -3.82 12.12
N ARG A 184 -2.96 -3.20 11.26
CA ARG A 184 -3.46 -3.83 10.04
C ARG A 184 -2.33 -4.15 9.07
N PHE A 185 -1.38 -3.22 8.88
CA PHE A 185 -0.21 -3.42 8.06
C PHE A 185 0.60 -4.63 8.54
N LEU A 186 0.97 -4.68 9.82
CA LEU A 186 1.71 -5.82 10.40
C LEU A 186 0.96 -7.15 10.24
N THR A 187 -0.37 -7.12 10.38
CA THR A 187 -1.21 -8.31 10.18
C THR A 187 -1.18 -8.76 8.71
N VAL A 188 -1.24 -7.82 7.76
CA VAL A 188 -1.09 -8.12 6.33
C VAL A 188 0.29 -8.71 6.03
N MET A 189 1.35 -8.15 6.61
CA MET A 189 2.71 -8.68 6.42
C MET A 189 2.83 -10.10 6.97
N ALA A 190 2.26 -10.38 8.14
CA ALA A 190 2.19 -11.72 8.70
C ALA A 190 1.40 -12.70 7.81
N LEU A 191 0.30 -12.26 7.20
CA LEU A 191 -0.46 -13.08 6.23
C LEU A 191 0.34 -13.41 4.97
N LEU A 192 1.18 -12.48 4.49
CA LEU A 192 2.07 -12.71 3.35
C LEU A 192 3.20 -13.70 3.69
N ASP A 193 3.58 -13.80 4.97
CA ASP A 193 4.62 -14.71 5.46
C ASP A 193 4.08 -16.10 5.82
N SER A 194 2.81 -16.24 6.22
CA SER A 194 2.23 -17.51 6.69
C SER A 194 2.06 -18.59 5.62
N HIS A 195 2.46 -18.31 4.37
CA HIS A 195 2.26 -19.18 3.21
C HIS A 195 3.51 -19.27 2.31
N LEU A 196 4.67 -18.95 2.87
CA LEU A 196 5.99 -19.34 2.36
C LEU A 196 6.46 -20.60 3.09
#